data_AF-A0A359EXW5-F1
#
_entry.id   AF-A0A359EXW5-F1
#
_cell.length_a   1.000
_cell.length_b   1.000
_cell.length_c   1.000
_cell.angle_alpha   90.00
_cell.angle_beta   90.00
_cell.angle_gamma   90.00
#
_symmetry.space_group_name_H-M   'P 1'
#
loop_
_entity.id
_entity.type
_entity.pdbx_description
1 polymer ?
#
loop_
_entity_poly.entity_id
_entity_poly.type
_entity_poly.pdbx_seq_one_letter_code
_entity_poly.pdbx_strand_id
1 'polypeptide(L)' 'MTSSAEPRRVLSVHAHPDDEASKGSALVARLVSEGVGATLVCCTGGERGDINNPALQHPHIEENLAEIRAEELAKS' A
#
# COMPACT_ATOMS: atom_id res chain seq x y z
N MET A 1 38.76 1.88 3.87
CA MET A 1 37.79 1.53 4.93
C MET A 1 36.40 1.75 4.37
N THR A 2 35.82 0.74 3.73
CA THR A 2 34.39 0.78 3.40
C THR A 2 33.65 0.53 4.71
N SER A 3 33.01 1.57 5.24
CA SER A 3 32.08 1.40 6.36
C SER A 3 31.01 0.41 5.91
N SER A 4 30.92 -0.75 6.57
CA SER A 4 29.81 -1.68 6.42
C SER A 4 28.59 -0.98 7.00
N ALA A 5 27.84 -0.26 6.18
CA ALA A 5 26.61 0.37 6.63
C ALA A 5 25.64 -0.71 7.10
N GLU A 6 25.13 -0.59 8.33
CA GLU A 6 24.13 -1.49 8.88
C GLU A 6 22.92 -1.61 7.93
N PRO A 7 22.31 -2.80 7.79
CA PRO A 7 21.14 -2.99 6.95
C PRO A 7 20.01 -2.05 7.37
N ARG A 8 19.57 -1.19 6.45
CA ARG A 8 18.48 -0.23 6.69
C ARG A 8 17.14 -0.84 6.29
N ARG A 9 16.08 -0.42 6.98
CA ARG A 9 14.69 -0.74 6.63
C ARG A 9 13.80 0.48 6.73
N VAL A 10 12.75 0.52 5.93
CA VAL A 10 11.69 1.53 5.98
C VAL A 10 10.36 0.87 6.37
N LEU A 11 9.61 1.53 7.25
CA LEU A 11 8.26 1.18 7.63
C LEU A 11 7.34 2.33 7.20
N SER A 12 6.44 2.08 6.25
CA SER A 12 5.39 3.01 5.87
C SER A 12 4.08 2.60 6.53
N VAL A 13 3.40 3.56 7.15
CA VAL A 13 2.15 3.32 7.89
C VAL A 13 1.07 4.23 7.32
N HIS A 14 -0.01 3.63 6.85
CA HIS A 14 -1.07 4.31 6.12
C HIS A 14 -2.45 3.89 6.64
N ALA A 15 -3.43 4.76 6.46
CA ALA A 15 -4.76 4.53 7.02
C ALA A 15 -5.54 3.51 6.18
N HIS A 16 -5.58 3.70 4.86
CA HIS A 16 -6.39 2.89 3.94
C HIS A 16 -5.56 2.33 2.78
N PRO A 17 -6.05 1.26 2.10
CA PRO A 17 -5.38 0.72 0.91
C PRO A 17 -5.50 1.69 -0.28
N ASP A 18 -4.41 2.34 -0.71
CA ASP A 18 -4.27 3.36 -1.77
C ASP A 18 -3.38 4.53 -1.33
N ASP A 19 -3.37 4.80 -0.01
CA ASP A 19 -2.59 5.86 0.62
C ASP A 19 -1.09 5.66 0.36
N GLU A 20 -0.61 4.42 0.28
CA GLU A 20 0.80 4.09 0.02
C GLU A 20 1.23 4.46 -1.40
N ALA A 21 0.33 4.30 -2.37
CA ALA A 21 0.58 4.63 -3.76
C ALA A 21 0.61 6.15 -3.95
N SER A 22 -0.27 6.87 -3.25
CA SER A 22 -0.41 8.32 -3.33
C SER A 22 0.61 9.08 -2.49
N LYS A 23 1.09 8.50 -1.38
CA LYS A 23 1.95 9.16 -0.39
C LYS A 23 3.21 8.33 -0.17
N GLY A 24 4.35 8.84 -0.62
CA GLY A 24 5.65 8.25 -0.31
C GLY A 24 6.08 7.09 -1.22
N SER A 25 5.27 6.69 -2.20
CA SER A 25 5.60 5.65 -3.19
C SER A 25 6.95 5.88 -3.87
N ALA A 26 7.23 7.11 -4.34
CA ALA A 26 8.52 7.44 -4.96
C ALA A 26 9.72 7.28 -4.01
N LEU A 27 9.54 7.60 -2.72
CA LEU A 27 10.58 7.43 -1.71
C LEU A 27 10.82 5.94 -1.42
N VAL A 28 9.75 5.18 -1.20
CA VAL A 28 9.83 3.73 -0.94
C VAL A 28 10.47 3.02 -2.13
N ALA A 29 10.04 3.32 -3.36
CA ALA A 29 10.62 2.76 -4.59
C ALA A 29 12.12 3.05 -4.69
N ARG A 30 12.54 4.30 -4.39
CA ARG A 30 13.96 4.66 -4.35
C ARG A 30 14.72 3.84 -3.32
N LEU A 31 14.23 3.78 -2.08
CA LEU A 31 14.90 3.04 -1.00
C LEU A 31 15.02 1.55 -1.32
N VAL A 32 13.96 0.94 -1.86
CA VAL A 32 13.99 -0.46 -2.32
C VAL A 32 15.02 -0.66 -3.44
N SER A 33 15.10 0.28 -4.40
CA SER A 33 16.12 0.23 -5.47
C SER A 33 17.56 0.36 -4.95
N GLU A 34 17.74 1.01 -3.79
CA GLU A 34 19.02 1.13 -3.08
C GLU A 34 19.30 -0.08 -2.16
N GLY A 35 18.44 -1.10 -2.16
CA GLY A 35 18.58 -2.34 -1.37
C GLY A 35 18.06 -2.25 0.06
N VAL A 36 17.32 -1.20 0.42
CA VAL A 36 16.69 -1.03 1.73
C VAL A 36 15.43 -1.90 1.81
N GLY A 37 15.29 -2.70 2.86
CA GLY A 37 14.09 -3.51 3.07
C GLY A 37 12.87 -2.64 3.39
N ALA A 38 11.70 -2.97 2.85
CA ALA A 38 10.47 -2.20 3.07
C ALA A 38 9.39 -3.05 3.76
N THR A 39 8.58 -2.40 4.59
CA THR A 39 7.36 -2.97 5.17
C THR A 39 6.27 -1.91 5.12
N LEU A 40 5.10 -2.30 4.61
CA LEU A 40 3.90 -1.49 4.61
C LEU A 40 2.96 -1.99 5.71
N VAL A 41 2.40 -1.05 6.45
CA VAL A 41 1.29 -1.29 7.38
C VAL A 41 0.11 -0.46 6.90
N CYS A 42 -0.98 -1.15 6.57
CA CYS A 42 -2.28 -0.54 6.32
C CYS A 42 -3.16 -0.76 7.55
N CYS A 43 -3.66 0.32 8.14
CA CYS A 43 -4.37 0.27 9.42
C CYS A 43 -5.81 -0.25 9.29
N THR A 44 -6.43 -0.15 8.12
CA THR A 44 -7.84 -0.53 7.88
C THR A 44 -8.00 -1.22 6.52
N GLY A 45 -9.13 -1.89 6.31
CA GLY A 45 -9.49 -2.46 5.00
C GLY A 45 -10.10 -1.45 4.02
N GLY A 46 -10.45 -0.24 4.48
CA GLY A 46 -11.08 0.77 3.63
C GLY A 46 -12.56 0.48 3.33
N GLU A 47 -13.25 -0.18 4.25
CA GLU A 47 -14.61 -0.73 4.16
C GLU A 47 -15.70 0.34 4.00
N ARG A 48 -15.35 1.60 4.24
CA ARG A 48 -16.24 2.77 4.14
C ARG A 48 -15.89 3.66 2.94
N GLY A 49 -15.10 3.15 2.00
CA GLY A 49 -14.73 3.87 0.78
C GLY A 49 -15.84 3.87 -0.28
N ASP A 50 -15.79 4.86 -1.17
CA ASP A 50 -16.70 4.97 -2.32
C ASP A 50 -16.12 4.27 -3.56
N ILE A 51 -17.00 3.68 -4.38
CA ILE A 51 -16.63 3.11 -5.68
C ILE A 51 -16.77 4.20 -6.75
N ASN A 52 -15.63 4.78 -7.13
CA ASN A 52 -15.60 5.91 -8.06
C ASN A 52 -15.76 5.51 -9.54
N ASN A 53 -15.48 4.26 -9.90
CA ASN A 53 -15.62 3.77 -11.28
C ASN A 53 -17.05 3.25 -11.49
N PRO A 54 -17.88 3.90 -12.33
CA PRO A 54 -19.26 3.45 -12.59
C PRO A 54 -19.35 2.01 -13.12
N ALA A 55 -18.32 1.53 -13.82
CA ALA A 55 -18.28 0.16 -14.32
C ALA A 55 -18.09 -0.90 -13.21
N LEU A 56 -17.73 -0.47 -12.00
CA LEU A 56 -17.54 -1.32 -10.81
C LEU A 56 -18.68 -1.16 -9.80
N GLN A 57 -19.73 -0.40 -10.11
CA GLN A 57 -20.91 -0.29 -9.25
C GLN A 57 -21.75 -1.56 -9.36
N HIS A 58 -21.43 -2.54 -8.52
CA HIS A 58 -22.08 -3.85 -8.48
C HIS A 58 -22.24 -4.29 -7.02
N PRO A 59 -23.40 -4.86 -6.61
CA PRO A 59 -23.65 -5.25 -5.22
C PRO A 59 -22.56 -6.12 -4.60
N HIS A 60 -22.05 -7.10 -5.36
CA HIS A 60 -20.93 -7.94 -4.93
C HIS A 60 -19.68 -7.13 -4.53
N ILE A 61 -19.37 -6.02 -5.22
CA ILE A 61 -18.18 -5.21 -4.91
C ILE A 61 -18.41 -4.42 -3.63
N GLU A 62 -19.62 -3.86 -3.45
CA GLU A 62 -20.00 -3.14 -2.23
C GLU A 62 -19.97 -4.06 -0.99
N GLU A 63 -20.50 -5.27 -1.11
CA GLU A 63 -20.55 -6.26 -0.03
C GLU A 63 -19.16 -6.79 0.37
N ASN A 64 -18.20 -6.81 -0.56
CA ASN A 64 -16.87 -7.41 -0.37
C ASN A 64 -15.73 -6.38 -0.50
N LEU A 65 -16.01 -5.09 -0.34
CA LEU A 65 -15.06 -4.00 -0.63
C LEU A 65 -13.72 -4.16 0.10
N ALA A 66 -13.75 -4.57 1.37
CA ALA A 66 -12.55 -4.77 2.18
C ALA A 66 -11.61 -5.83 1.61
N GLU A 67 -12.17 -6.97 1.19
CA GLU A 67 -11.43 -8.11 0.66
C GLU A 67 -10.86 -7.78 -0.71
N ILE A 68 -11.67 -7.16 -1.57
CA ILE A 68 -11.25 -6.71 -2.90
C ILE A 68 -10.09 -5.70 -2.77
N ARG A 69 -10.19 -4.71 -1.88
CA ARG A 69 -9.11 -3.73 -1.66
C ARG A 69 -7.85 -4.37 -1.07
N ALA A 70 -7.99 -5.41 -0.24
CA ALA A 70 -6.83 -6.16 0.25
C ALA A 70 -6.13 -6.93 -0.88
N GLU A 71 -6.89 -7.49 -1.82
CA GLU A 71 -6.33 -8.13 -3.03
C GLU A 71 -5.70 -7.11 -3.99
N GLU A 72 -6.27 -5.92 -4.12
CA GLU A 72 -5.68 -4.81 -4.87
C GLU A 72 -4.35 -4.40 -4.24
N LEU A 73 -4.31 -4.19 -2.93
CA LEU A 73 -3.10 -3.82 -2.18
C LEU A 73 -1.99 -4.89 -2.27
N ALA A 74 -2.36 -6.18 -2.27
CA ALA A 74 -1.41 -7.27 -2.42
C ALA A 74 -0.75 -7.32 -3.82
N LYS A 75 -1.31 -6.61 -4.81
CA LYS A 75 -0.79 -6.48 -6.18
C LYS A 75 -0.01 -5.19 -6.40
N SER A 76 0.02 -4.27 -5.42
CA SER A 76 0.77 -3.01 -5.45
C SER A 76 2.29 -3.20 -5.47
#